data_AF-R4YQW6-F1
#
_entry.id   AF-R4YQW6-F1
#
_cell.length_a   1.000
_cell.length_b   1.000
_cell.length_c   1.000
_cell.angle_alpha   90.00
_cell.angle_beta   90.00
_cell.angle_gamma   90.00
#
_symmetry.space_group_name_H-M   'P 1'
#
loop_
_entity.id
_entity.type
_entity.pdbx_description
1 polymer ?
#
loop_
_entity_poly.entity_id
_entity_poly.type
_entity_poly.pdbx_seq_one_letter_code
_entity_poly.pdbx_strand_id
1 'polypeptide(L)'
;MSEEFRTEEEQVEAIKSWWNENGKSLIVTIAVVLAGYFGWNGYQDNQRAQGEAASSIYQQLVNKATKPLSEQTEADKTEMEVVAAQLKTEFPGSLYAQFGGLYLAKFAIEANNFEAAAAELQALVDAGNKGPVTYLAQVRLARVLIQLEKFDDALALVATTPEASFTAQFEEVKGDVLFAKGDLSAALSAYQTARTSAMALGINTQVLQRKIDDLAGAKLANTDA
;
A
#
# COMPACT_ATOMS: atom_id res chain seq x y z
N MET A 1 -41.31 46.11 -33.76
CA MET A 1 -39.88 46.26 -33.40
C MET A 1 -39.74 47.60 -32.72
N SER A 2 -39.68 47.62 -31.40
CA SER A 2 -39.34 48.83 -30.66
C SER A 2 -39.04 48.45 -29.23
N GLU A 3 -37.79 48.72 -28.84
CA GLU A 3 -37.35 48.83 -27.47
C GLU A 3 -38.32 49.72 -26.69
N GLU A 4 -38.78 49.20 -25.56
CA GLU A 4 -39.63 49.89 -24.61
C GLU A 4 -38.76 50.89 -23.84
N PHE A 5 -38.92 52.19 -24.13
CA PHE A 5 -38.36 53.26 -23.29
C PHE A 5 -39.12 53.27 -21.95
N ARG A 6 -38.75 52.39 -21.02
CA ARG A 6 -39.23 52.43 -19.63
C ARG A 6 -38.64 53.67 -18.97
N THR A 7 -39.48 54.48 -18.36
CA THR A 7 -39.03 55.67 -17.62
C THR A 7 -38.11 55.28 -16.47
N GLU A 8 -37.22 56.17 -16.04
CA GLU A 8 -36.27 55.88 -14.95
C GLU A 8 -36.99 55.39 -13.67
N GLU A 9 -38.20 55.88 -13.39
CA GLU A 9 -39.02 55.43 -12.26
C GLU A 9 -39.49 53.98 -12.40
N GLU A 10 -39.96 53.57 -13.58
CA GLU A 10 -40.42 52.20 -13.84
C GLU A 10 -39.28 51.17 -13.83
N GLN A 11 -38.06 51.58 -14.17
CA GLN A 11 -36.88 50.73 -14.05
C GLN A 11 -36.48 50.53 -12.58
N VAL A 12 -36.56 51.59 -11.77
CA VAL A 12 -36.26 51.54 -10.34
C VAL A 12 -37.29 50.69 -9.58
N GLU A 13 -38.57 50.80 -9.89
CA GLU A 13 -39.62 49.96 -9.28
C GLU A 13 -39.45 48.48 -9.64
N ALA A 14 -39.09 48.17 -10.88
CA ALA A 14 -38.86 46.79 -11.31
C ALA A 14 -37.72 46.11 -10.53
N ILE A 15 -36.60 46.84 -10.32
CA ILE A 15 -35.47 46.34 -9.53
C ILE A 15 -35.89 46.14 -8.06
N LYS A 16 -36.64 47.10 -7.48
CA LYS A 16 -37.15 46.97 -6.11
C LYS A 16 -38.09 45.78 -5.95
N SER A 17 -39.03 45.56 -6.87
CA SER A 17 -39.96 44.44 -6.81
C SER A 17 -39.22 43.11 -6.93
N TRP A 18 -38.30 43.00 -7.90
CA TRP A 18 -37.49 41.80 -8.07
C TRP A 18 -36.67 41.48 -6.82
N TRP A 19 -36.08 42.49 -6.20
CA TRP A 19 -35.31 42.32 -4.97
C TRP A 19 -36.17 41.90 -3.79
N ASN A 20 -37.37 42.48 -3.63
CA ASN A 20 -38.29 42.07 -2.57
C ASN A 20 -38.76 40.62 -2.75
N GLU A 21 -38.94 40.17 -3.99
CA GLU A 21 -39.37 38.81 -4.32
C GLU A 21 -38.23 37.79 -4.25
N ASN A 22 -37.03 38.12 -4.72
CA ASN A 22 -35.94 37.17 -4.98
C ASN A 22 -34.67 37.42 -4.14
N GLY A 23 -34.54 38.57 -3.47
CA GLY A 23 -33.30 38.93 -2.75
C GLY A 23 -32.90 37.92 -1.68
N LYS A 24 -33.88 37.35 -0.96
CA LYS A 24 -33.61 36.31 0.05
C LYS A 24 -33.09 35.01 -0.58
N SER A 25 -33.70 34.53 -1.66
CA SER A 25 -33.27 33.30 -2.33
C SER A 25 -31.91 33.46 -3.00
N LEU A 26 -31.63 34.65 -3.56
CA LEU A 26 -30.32 35.00 -4.11
C LEU A 26 -29.24 34.98 -3.02
N ILE A 27 -29.48 35.62 -1.87
CA ILE A 27 -28.52 35.64 -0.75
C ILE A 27 -28.26 34.22 -0.24
N VAL A 28 -29.29 33.40 -0.07
CA VAL A 28 -29.14 32.00 0.35
C VAL A 28 -28.33 31.21 -0.67
N THR A 29 -28.59 31.39 -1.96
CA THR A 29 -27.86 30.71 -3.03
C THR A 29 -26.39 31.10 -3.02
N ILE A 30 -26.09 32.40 -2.92
CA ILE A 30 -24.71 32.90 -2.82
C ILE A 30 -24.02 32.33 -1.58
N ALA A 31 -24.69 32.32 -0.43
CA ALA A 31 -24.13 31.78 0.81
C ALA A 31 -23.79 30.29 0.68
N VAL A 32 -24.67 29.48 0.07
CA VAL A 32 -24.43 28.05 -0.17
C VAL A 32 -23.24 27.84 -1.12
N VAL A 33 -23.15 28.62 -2.20
CA VAL A 33 -22.03 28.53 -3.15
C VAL A 33 -20.71 28.88 -2.48
N LEU A 34 -20.67 29.98 -1.71
CA LEU A 34 -19.46 30.39 -0.99
C LEU A 34 -19.06 29.37 0.09
N ALA A 35 -20.02 28.85 0.86
CA ALA A 35 -19.76 27.83 1.86
C ALA A 35 -19.21 26.55 1.23
N GLY A 36 -19.77 26.11 0.10
CA GLY A 36 -19.28 24.97 -0.66
C GLY A 36 -17.86 25.19 -1.19
N TYR A 37 -17.59 26.36 -1.77
CA TYR A 37 -16.27 26.69 -2.31
C TYR A 37 -15.19 26.76 -1.23
N PHE A 38 -15.41 27.52 -0.15
CA PHE A 38 -14.43 27.64 0.93
C PHE A 38 -14.29 26.35 1.73
N GLY A 39 -15.38 25.62 1.93
CA GLY A 39 -15.36 24.30 2.58
C GLY A 39 -14.53 23.30 1.79
N TRP A 40 -14.72 23.22 0.46
CA TRP A 40 -13.94 22.33 -0.40
C TRP A 40 -12.46 22.73 -0.47
N ASN A 41 -12.15 24.03 -0.63
CA ASN A 41 -10.76 24.49 -0.66
C ASN A 41 -10.05 24.24 0.67
N GLY A 42 -10.70 24.54 1.81
CA GLY A 42 -10.13 24.26 3.12
C GLY A 42 -9.89 22.76 3.35
N TYR A 43 -10.78 21.89 2.87
CA TYR A 43 -10.57 20.45 2.89
C TYR A 43 -9.37 20.03 2.03
N GLN A 44 -9.26 20.54 0.80
CA GLN A 44 -8.15 20.24 -0.10
C GLN A 44 -6.80 20.73 0.45
N ASP A 45 -6.75 21.94 1.00
CA ASP A 45 -5.54 22.47 1.62
C ASP A 45 -5.11 21.64 2.84
N ASN A 46 -6.06 21.19 3.66
CA ASN A 46 -5.76 20.31 4.79
C ASN A 46 -5.22 18.94 4.33
N GLN A 47 -5.81 18.35 3.29
CA GLN A 47 -5.31 17.10 2.70
C GLN A 47 -3.90 17.27 2.12
N ARG A 48 -3.64 18.39 1.45
CA ARG A 48 -2.32 18.72 0.89
C ARG A 48 -1.27 18.92 1.98
N ALA A 49 -1.59 19.69 3.02
CA ALA A 49 -0.69 19.93 4.14
C ALA A 49 -0.33 18.62 4.88
N GLN A 50 -1.30 17.73 5.10
CA GLN A 50 -1.03 16.41 5.68
C GLN A 50 -0.13 15.56 4.77
N GLY A 51 -0.36 15.59 3.45
CA GLY A 51 0.49 14.90 2.48
C GLY A 51 1.93 15.43 2.46
N GLU A 52 2.11 16.75 2.50
CA GLU A 52 3.42 17.40 2.57
C GLU A 52 4.17 17.04 3.86
N ALA A 53 3.49 17.05 5.01
CA ALA A 53 4.08 16.66 6.30
C ALA A 53 4.50 15.19 6.33
N ALA A 54 3.63 14.27 5.91
CA ALA A 54 3.94 12.84 5.82
C ALA A 54 5.11 12.57 4.87
N SER A 55 5.15 13.25 3.72
CA SER A 55 6.24 13.15 2.75
C SER A 55 7.58 13.60 3.34
N SER A 56 7.59 14.73 4.06
CA SER A 56 8.80 15.24 4.70
C SER A 56 9.37 14.25 5.73
N ILE A 57 8.51 13.64 6.54
CA ILE A 57 8.91 12.61 7.51
C ILE A 57 9.43 11.36 6.79
N TYR A 58 8.74 10.91 5.73
CA TYR A 58 9.17 9.77 4.94
C TYR A 58 10.53 9.99 4.24
N GLN A 59 10.83 11.21 3.80
CA GLN A 59 12.14 11.53 3.23
C GLN A 59 13.28 11.32 4.24
N GLN A 60 13.07 11.61 5.52
CA GLN A 60 14.06 11.35 6.56
C GLN A 60 14.39 9.85 6.67
N LEU A 61 13.35 9.03 6.59
CA LEU A 61 13.49 7.57 6.58
C LEU A 61 14.25 7.09 5.34
N VAL A 62 13.85 7.53 4.15
CA VAL A 62 14.49 7.11 2.89
C VAL A 62 15.95 7.52 2.85
N ASN A 63 16.29 8.75 3.24
CA ASN A 63 17.66 9.25 3.23
C ASN A 63 18.62 8.38 4.06
N LYS A 64 18.12 7.75 5.14
CA LYS A 64 18.89 6.81 5.95
C LYS A 64 18.87 5.41 5.36
N ALA A 65 17.71 4.94 4.90
CA ALA A 65 17.55 3.61 4.33
C ALA A 65 18.38 3.41 3.04
N THR A 66 18.64 4.48 2.28
CA THR A 66 19.45 4.43 1.04
C THR A 66 20.94 4.56 1.28
N LYS A 67 21.41 4.79 2.52
CA LYS A 67 22.84 4.72 2.83
C LYS A 67 23.37 3.31 2.54
N PRO A 68 24.61 3.15 2.04
CA PRO A 68 25.25 1.84 1.96
C PRO A 68 25.14 1.10 3.30
N LEU A 69 24.87 -0.21 3.30
CA LEU A 69 24.73 -0.98 4.55
C LEU A 69 25.98 -0.85 5.44
N SER A 70 27.16 -0.69 4.85
CA SER A 70 28.42 -0.46 5.56
C SER A 70 28.49 0.87 6.32
N GLU A 71 27.61 1.82 5.98
CA GLU A 71 27.53 3.16 6.58
C GLU A 71 26.31 3.32 7.50
N GLN A 72 25.40 2.34 7.53
CA GLN A 72 24.24 2.38 8.41
C GLN A 72 24.65 2.00 9.83
N THR A 73 24.44 2.91 10.76
CA THR A 73 24.69 2.68 12.19
C THR A 73 23.46 2.12 12.89
N GLU A 74 23.64 1.50 14.06
CA GLU A 74 22.49 1.10 14.91
C GLU A 74 21.64 2.30 15.36
N ALA A 75 22.27 3.48 15.47
CA ALA A 75 21.55 4.74 15.72
C ALA A 75 20.66 5.13 14.53
N ASP A 76 21.15 4.97 13.29
CA ASP A 76 20.32 5.20 12.09
C ASP A 76 19.12 4.24 12.06
N LYS A 77 19.30 2.96 12.43
CA LYS A 77 18.19 1.99 12.51
C LYS A 77 17.14 2.40 13.53
N THR A 78 17.57 2.75 14.74
CA THR A 78 16.66 3.20 15.81
C THR A 78 15.86 4.43 15.37
N GLU A 79 16.52 5.40 14.73
CA GLU A 79 15.84 6.59 14.23
C GLU A 79 14.86 6.28 13.10
N MET A 80 15.23 5.39 12.16
CA MET A 80 14.32 4.95 11.11
C MET A 80 13.09 4.24 11.68
N GLU A 81 13.24 3.43 12.73
CA GLU A 81 12.12 2.78 13.42
C GLU A 81 11.18 3.80 14.05
N VAL A 82 11.72 4.81 14.73
CA VAL A 82 10.93 5.93 15.30
C VAL A 82 10.17 6.67 14.21
N VAL A 83 10.84 7.01 13.10
CA VAL A 83 10.22 7.72 11.97
C VAL A 83 9.13 6.86 11.31
N ALA A 84 9.36 5.55 11.16
CA ALA A 84 8.38 4.62 10.62
C ALA A 84 7.13 4.52 11.51
N ALA A 85 7.31 4.46 12.84
CA ALA A 85 6.23 4.49 13.80
C ALA A 85 5.46 5.81 13.74
N GLN A 86 6.17 6.95 13.66
CA GLN A 86 5.56 8.27 13.54
C GLN A 86 4.65 8.38 12.32
N LEU A 87 5.09 7.91 11.15
CA LEU A 87 4.26 7.89 9.94
C LEU A 87 2.96 7.11 10.15
N LYS A 88 3.05 5.94 10.79
CA LYS A 88 1.90 5.08 11.08
C LYS A 88 0.92 5.73 12.06
N THR A 89 1.41 6.41 13.09
CA THR A 89 0.56 7.03 14.13
C THR A 89 -0.03 8.36 13.71
N GLU A 90 0.74 9.23 13.05
CA GLU A 90 0.33 10.60 12.72
C GLU A 90 -0.41 10.67 11.38
N PHE A 91 -0.14 9.74 10.45
CA PHE A 91 -0.72 9.75 9.10
C PHE A 91 -1.34 8.40 8.69
N PRO A 92 -2.18 7.76 9.53
CA PRO A 92 -2.62 6.36 9.36
C PRO A 92 -3.34 6.06 8.04
N GLY A 93 -3.99 7.06 7.42
CA GLY A 93 -4.66 6.91 6.13
C GLY A 93 -3.76 7.12 4.90
N SER A 94 -2.49 7.46 5.10
CA SER A 94 -1.56 7.78 4.02
C SER A 94 -0.82 6.55 3.49
N LEU A 95 -0.38 6.61 2.23
CA LEU A 95 0.54 5.60 1.68
C LEU A 95 1.88 5.57 2.45
N TYR A 96 2.29 6.71 3.02
CA TYR A 96 3.50 6.80 3.84
C TYR A 96 3.40 6.01 5.14
N ALA A 97 2.23 5.97 5.79
CA ALA A 97 1.99 5.08 6.93
C ALA A 97 2.14 3.61 6.55
N GLN A 98 1.66 3.24 5.35
CA GLN A 98 1.81 1.87 4.88
C GLN A 98 3.28 1.50 4.63
N PHE A 99 4.07 2.43 4.06
CA PHE A 99 5.51 2.25 3.97
C PHE A 99 6.19 2.17 5.34
N GLY A 100 5.76 2.99 6.30
CA GLY A 100 6.19 2.90 7.70
C GLY A 100 5.96 1.49 8.27
N GLY A 101 4.76 0.93 8.11
CA GLY A 101 4.45 -0.45 8.53
C GLY A 101 5.35 -1.50 7.88
N LEU A 102 5.67 -1.36 6.58
CA LEU A 102 6.62 -2.26 5.90
C LEU A 102 8.05 -2.17 6.48
N TYR A 103 8.48 -0.99 6.91
CA TYR A 103 9.77 -0.81 7.59
C TYR A 103 9.77 -1.38 9.00
N LEU A 104 8.70 -1.14 9.78
CA LEU A 104 8.55 -1.75 11.11
C LEU A 104 8.59 -3.28 11.03
N ALA A 105 7.89 -3.87 10.06
CA ALA A 105 7.96 -5.30 9.82
C ALA A 105 9.39 -5.78 9.48
N LYS A 106 10.13 -5.01 8.67
CA LYS A 106 11.54 -5.31 8.34
C LYS A 106 12.42 -5.28 9.59
N PHE A 107 12.31 -4.25 10.43
CA PHE A 107 13.10 -4.15 11.67
C PHE A 107 12.77 -5.28 12.64
N ALA A 108 11.48 -5.63 12.77
CA ALA A 108 11.06 -6.78 13.57
C ALA A 108 11.67 -8.11 13.06
N ILE A 109 11.71 -8.34 11.73
CA ILE A 109 12.38 -9.51 11.13
C ILE A 109 13.88 -9.51 11.43
N GLU A 110 14.55 -8.36 11.28
CA GLU A 110 15.98 -8.23 11.57
C GLU A 110 16.31 -8.49 13.05
N ALA A 111 15.37 -8.17 13.94
CA ALA A 111 15.44 -8.48 15.37
C ALA A 111 15.01 -9.91 15.72
N ASN A 112 14.68 -10.76 14.74
CA ASN A 112 14.08 -12.09 14.91
C ASN A 112 12.76 -12.10 15.70
N ASN A 113 12.06 -10.97 15.75
CA ASN A 113 10.73 -10.86 16.36
C ASN A 113 9.66 -11.07 15.28
N PHE A 114 9.46 -12.33 14.90
CA PHE A 114 8.56 -12.71 13.81
C PHE A 114 7.09 -12.45 14.14
N GLU A 115 6.70 -12.48 15.42
CA GLU A 115 5.35 -12.13 15.88
C GLU A 115 5.05 -10.65 15.65
N ALA A 116 5.97 -9.75 16.01
CA ALA A 116 5.80 -8.32 15.74
C ALA A 116 5.79 -8.03 14.23
N ALA A 117 6.65 -8.71 13.46
CA ALA A 117 6.64 -8.59 12.01
C ALA A 117 5.31 -9.04 11.39
N ALA A 118 4.75 -10.16 11.88
CA ALA A 118 3.47 -10.66 11.43
C ALA A 118 2.34 -9.66 11.74
N ALA A 119 2.33 -9.06 12.94
CA ALA A 119 1.34 -8.06 13.31
C ALA A 119 1.35 -6.83 12.40
N GLU A 120 2.55 -6.31 12.09
CA GLU A 120 2.72 -5.17 11.19
C GLU A 120 2.25 -5.47 9.75
N LEU A 121 2.60 -6.65 9.22
CA LEU A 121 2.20 -7.05 7.88
C LEU A 121 0.72 -7.40 7.79
N GLN A 122 0.16 -8.05 8.83
CA GLN A 122 -1.26 -8.36 8.91
C GLN A 122 -2.10 -7.09 8.89
N ALA A 123 -1.70 -6.05 9.62
CA ALA A 123 -2.40 -4.76 9.60
C ALA A 123 -2.46 -4.14 8.19
N LEU A 124 -1.42 -4.33 7.37
CA LEU A 124 -1.41 -3.87 5.97
C LEU A 124 -2.32 -4.73 5.07
N VAL A 125 -2.39 -6.03 5.32
CA VAL A 125 -3.32 -6.94 4.61
C VAL A 125 -4.77 -6.61 4.96
N ASP A 126 -5.06 -6.38 6.25
CA ASP A 126 -6.39 -6.11 6.79
C ASP A 126 -6.93 -4.73 6.39
N ALA A 127 -6.05 -3.79 6.02
CA ALA A 127 -6.46 -2.51 5.45
C ALA A 127 -7.27 -2.68 4.15
N GLY A 128 -7.24 -3.86 3.52
CA GLY A 128 -8.20 -4.27 2.48
C GLY A 128 -8.02 -3.60 1.12
N ASN A 129 -6.98 -2.78 0.96
CA ASN A 129 -6.66 -2.14 -0.31
C ASN A 129 -6.16 -3.18 -1.31
N LYS A 130 -6.65 -3.16 -2.56
CA LYS A 130 -6.01 -3.92 -3.65
C LYS A 130 -4.89 -3.08 -4.24
N GLY A 131 -3.66 -3.58 -4.18
CA GLY A 131 -2.52 -2.91 -4.79
C GLY A 131 -1.16 -3.42 -4.33
N PRO A 132 -0.08 -2.84 -4.85
CA PRO A 132 1.28 -3.34 -4.69
C PRO A 132 1.73 -3.51 -3.23
N VAL A 133 1.33 -2.60 -2.34
CA VAL A 133 1.70 -2.68 -0.91
C VAL A 133 1.07 -3.89 -0.25
N THR A 134 -0.22 -4.11 -0.47
CA THR A 134 -0.95 -5.27 0.08
C THR A 134 -0.38 -6.57 -0.46
N TYR A 135 -0.12 -6.66 -1.77
CA TYR A 135 0.50 -7.85 -2.37
C TYR A 135 1.89 -8.13 -1.77
N LEU A 136 2.70 -7.09 -1.60
CA LEU A 136 4.00 -7.22 -0.95
C LEU A 136 3.87 -7.65 0.52
N ALA A 137 2.88 -7.11 1.24
CA ALA A 137 2.60 -7.48 2.62
C ALA A 137 2.15 -8.94 2.74
N GLN A 138 1.28 -9.43 1.85
CA GLN A 138 0.86 -10.84 1.81
C GLN A 138 2.04 -11.78 1.59
N VAL A 139 2.89 -11.50 0.59
CA VAL A 139 4.08 -12.31 0.29
C VAL A 139 5.03 -12.35 1.49
N ARG A 140 5.30 -11.19 2.10
CA ARG A 140 6.20 -11.10 3.27
C ARG A 140 5.58 -11.77 4.50
N LEU A 141 4.28 -11.58 4.73
CA LEU A 141 3.58 -12.18 5.85
C LEU A 141 3.57 -13.71 5.73
N ALA A 142 3.32 -14.24 4.54
CA ALA A 142 3.38 -15.68 4.30
C ALA A 142 4.79 -16.24 4.61
N ARG A 143 5.86 -15.54 4.23
CA ARG A 143 7.24 -15.92 4.63
C ARG A 143 7.47 -15.89 6.14
N VAL A 144 6.96 -14.86 6.83
CA VAL A 144 7.02 -14.77 8.29
C VAL A 144 6.23 -15.91 8.95
N LEU A 145 5.06 -16.26 8.40
CA LEU A 145 4.23 -17.36 8.90
C LEU A 145 4.89 -18.72 8.66
N ILE A 146 5.64 -18.93 7.57
CA ILE A 146 6.49 -20.12 7.39
C ILE A 146 7.52 -20.22 8.52
N GLN A 147 8.18 -19.11 8.87
CA GLN A 147 9.17 -19.08 9.96
C GLN A 147 8.54 -19.36 11.34
N LEU A 148 7.27 -19.02 11.50
CA LEU A 148 6.45 -19.33 12.68
C LEU A 148 5.74 -20.70 12.59
N GLU A 149 6.06 -21.51 11.57
CA GLU A 149 5.47 -22.82 11.30
C GLU A 149 3.93 -22.82 11.09
N LYS A 150 3.35 -21.65 10.79
CA LYS A 150 1.92 -21.44 10.50
C LYS A 150 1.65 -21.63 9.01
N PHE A 151 1.88 -22.85 8.51
CA PHE A 151 1.87 -23.12 7.08
C PHE A 151 0.50 -22.96 6.41
N ASP A 152 -0.60 -23.31 7.09
CA ASP A 152 -1.95 -23.17 6.51
C ASP A 152 -2.34 -21.70 6.35
N ASP A 153 -2.03 -20.86 7.34
CA ASP A 153 -2.24 -19.42 7.28
C ASP A 153 -1.36 -18.80 6.16
N ALA A 154 -0.10 -19.23 6.05
CA ALA A 154 0.80 -18.77 5.00
C ALA A 154 0.26 -19.12 3.60
N LEU A 155 -0.22 -20.36 3.40
CA LEU A 155 -0.77 -20.82 2.14
C LEU A 155 -2.03 -20.04 1.76
N ALA A 156 -2.89 -19.74 2.73
CA ALA A 156 -4.12 -18.99 2.50
C ALA A 156 -3.85 -17.58 1.94
N LEU A 157 -2.81 -16.90 2.42
CA LEU A 157 -2.44 -15.56 1.94
C LEU A 157 -2.04 -15.56 0.46
N VAL A 158 -1.26 -16.56 0.04
CA VAL A 158 -0.73 -16.67 -1.33
C VAL A 158 -1.58 -17.52 -2.27
N ALA A 159 -2.73 -18.01 -1.80
CA ALA A 159 -3.76 -18.63 -2.64
C ALA A 159 -4.64 -17.59 -3.36
N THR A 160 -4.52 -16.31 -2.99
CA THR A 160 -5.24 -15.21 -3.65
C THR A 160 -4.65 -14.89 -5.03
N THR A 161 -5.42 -14.24 -5.90
CA THR A 161 -4.96 -13.83 -7.24
C THR A 161 -4.41 -12.40 -7.22
N PRO A 162 -3.08 -12.20 -7.35
CA PRO A 162 -2.50 -10.86 -7.42
C PRO A 162 -2.54 -10.31 -8.85
N GLU A 163 -2.09 -9.07 -9.02
CA GLU A 163 -1.72 -8.56 -10.34
C GLU A 163 -0.56 -9.37 -10.96
N ALA A 164 -0.49 -9.40 -12.29
CA ALA A 164 0.48 -10.20 -13.04
C ALA A 164 1.95 -9.94 -12.64
N SER A 165 2.27 -8.70 -12.23
CA SER A 165 3.60 -8.29 -11.76
C SER A 165 4.03 -8.95 -10.44
N PHE A 166 3.08 -9.48 -9.66
CA PHE A 166 3.31 -10.13 -8.37
C PHE A 166 3.15 -11.66 -8.41
N THR A 167 2.64 -12.23 -9.51
CA THR A 167 2.42 -13.68 -9.65
C THR A 167 3.67 -14.49 -9.33
N ALA A 168 4.84 -14.04 -9.81
CA ALA A 168 6.10 -14.71 -9.53
C ALA A 168 6.40 -14.83 -8.02
N GLN A 169 6.15 -13.78 -7.26
CA GLN A 169 6.42 -13.73 -5.81
C GLN A 169 5.41 -14.57 -5.02
N PHE A 170 4.14 -14.55 -5.44
CA PHE A 170 3.08 -15.37 -4.83
C PHE A 170 3.35 -16.86 -5.03
N GLU A 171 3.66 -17.27 -6.26
CA GLU A 171 3.93 -18.67 -6.57
C GLU A 171 5.27 -19.15 -5.98
N GLU A 172 6.27 -18.27 -5.85
CA GLU A 172 7.50 -18.61 -5.13
C GLU A 172 7.19 -18.95 -3.66
N VAL A 173 6.48 -18.07 -2.96
CA VAL A 173 6.17 -18.30 -1.53
C VAL A 173 5.20 -19.46 -1.35
N LYS A 174 4.25 -19.66 -2.26
CA LYS A 174 3.39 -20.85 -2.27
C LYS A 174 4.23 -22.13 -2.39
N GLY A 175 5.23 -22.13 -3.25
CA GLY A 175 6.20 -23.22 -3.34
C GLY A 175 6.98 -23.42 -2.04
N ASP A 176 7.41 -22.32 -1.39
CA ASP A 176 8.12 -22.37 -0.10
C ASP A 176 7.27 -23.01 1.00
N VAL A 177 5.99 -22.64 1.09
CA VAL A 177 5.04 -23.23 2.05
C VAL A 177 4.84 -24.73 1.76
N LEU A 178 4.60 -25.09 0.50
CA LEU A 178 4.36 -26.48 0.10
C LEU A 178 5.60 -27.37 0.33
N PHE A 179 6.79 -26.82 0.09
CA PHE A 179 8.05 -27.47 0.39
C PHE A 179 8.18 -27.73 1.90
N ALA A 180 7.91 -26.72 2.74
CA ALA A 180 7.94 -26.86 4.20
C ALA A 180 6.93 -27.90 4.72
N LYS A 181 5.77 -28.04 4.04
CA LYS A 181 4.76 -29.07 4.34
C LYS A 181 5.12 -30.47 3.80
N GLY A 182 6.20 -30.61 3.03
CA GLY A 182 6.64 -31.86 2.41
C GLY A 182 5.94 -32.23 1.10
N ASP A 183 5.07 -31.37 0.55
CA ASP A 183 4.45 -31.59 -0.75
C ASP A 183 5.39 -31.13 -1.88
N LEU A 184 6.41 -31.95 -2.12
CA LEU A 184 7.48 -31.66 -3.08
C LEU A 184 6.97 -31.50 -4.52
N SER A 185 5.90 -32.24 -4.88
CA SER A 185 5.33 -32.18 -6.22
C SER A 185 4.57 -30.87 -6.45
N ALA A 186 3.75 -30.45 -5.49
CA ALA A 186 3.05 -29.18 -5.58
C ALA A 186 4.03 -28.00 -5.47
N ALA A 187 5.06 -28.11 -4.63
CA ALA A 187 6.13 -27.11 -4.53
C ALA A 187 6.86 -26.91 -5.88
N LEU A 188 7.22 -28.00 -6.55
CA LEU A 188 7.85 -27.95 -7.88
C LEU A 188 6.97 -27.22 -8.90
N SER A 189 5.66 -27.53 -8.93
CA SER A 189 4.72 -26.88 -9.84
C SER A 189 4.58 -25.38 -9.57
N ALA A 190 4.58 -24.97 -8.29
CA ALA A 190 4.53 -23.56 -7.91
C ALA A 190 5.81 -22.83 -8.33
N TYR A 191 7.00 -23.40 -8.08
CA TYR A 191 8.26 -22.79 -8.52
C TYR A 191 8.40 -22.68 -10.04
N GLN A 192 7.89 -23.67 -10.80
CA GLN A 192 7.87 -23.59 -12.26
C GLN A 192 6.96 -22.45 -12.76
N THR A 193 5.79 -22.28 -12.14
CA THR A 193 4.90 -21.15 -12.42
C THR A 193 5.58 -19.83 -12.09
N ALA A 194 6.17 -19.72 -10.89
CA ALA A 194 6.92 -18.55 -10.47
C ALA A 194 8.03 -18.17 -11.46
N ARG A 195 8.78 -19.17 -11.95
CA ARG A 195 9.87 -18.98 -12.91
C ARG A 195 9.35 -18.49 -14.26
N THR A 196 8.28 -19.07 -14.79
CA THR A 196 7.67 -18.62 -16.05
C THR A 196 7.17 -17.18 -15.92
N SER A 197 6.49 -16.84 -14.83
CA SER A 197 6.03 -15.46 -14.56
C SER A 197 7.21 -14.48 -14.43
N ALA A 198 8.27 -14.87 -13.73
CA ALA A 198 9.47 -14.04 -13.58
C ALA A 198 10.17 -13.80 -14.94
N MET A 199 10.28 -14.83 -15.79
CA MET A 199 10.83 -14.70 -17.15
C MET A 199 10.03 -13.73 -18.01
N ALA A 200 8.69 -13.79 -17.95
CA ALA A 200 7.82 -12.87 -18.69
C ALA A 200 8.01 -11.40 -18.27
N LEU A 201 8.47 -11.16 -17.03
CA LEU A 201 8.76 -9.84 -16.48
C LEU A 201 10.24 -9.43 -16.62
N GLY A 202 11.10 -10.27 -17.20
CA GLY A 202 12.54 -10.02 -17.30
C GLY A 202 13.28 -10.08 -15.96
N ILE A 203 12.70 -10.72 -14.94
CA ILE A 203 13.28 -10.88 -13.60
C ILE A 203 14.26 -12.07 -13.60
N ASN A 204 15.40 -11.94 -12.90
CA ASN A 204 16.38 -13.01 -12.75
C ASN A 204 15.77 -14.25 -12.07
N THR A 205 15.93 -15.43 -12.68
CA THR A 205 15.33 -16.69 -12.23
C THR A 205 16.30 -17.68 -11.60
N GLN A 206 17.55 -17.30 -11.34
CA GLN A 206 18.58 -18.22 -10.81
C GLN A 206 18.20 -18.81 -9.44
N VAL A 207 17.55 -18.03 -8.58
CA VAL A 207 17.08 -18.53 -7.27
C VAL A 207 15.99 -19.58 -7.45
N LEU A 208 15.02 -19.31 -8.32
CA LEU A 208 13.93 -20.23 -8.65
C LEU A 208 14.46 -21.51 -9.31
N GLN A 209 15.46 -21.38 -10.19
CA GLN A 209 16.10 -22.53 -10.82
C GLN A 209 16.75 -23.44 -9.78
N ARG A 210 17.50 -22.87 -8.82
CA ARG A 210 18.10 -23.67 -7.73
C ARG A 210 17.05 -24.42 -6.91
N LYS A 211 15.95 -23.75 -6.53
CA LYS A 211 14.83 -24.41 -5.81
C LYS A 211 14.21 -25.57 -6.61
N ILE A 212 14.08 -25.42 -7.92
CA ILE A 212 13.58 -26.47 -8.83
C ILE A 212 14.57 -27.63 -8.90
N ASP A 213 15.87 -27.35 -9.03
CA ASP A 213 16.92 -28.36 -9.15
C ASP A 213 17.07 -29.17 -7.85
N ASP A 214 17.01 -28.50 -6.69
CA ASP A 214 17.06 -29.14 -5.37
C ASP A 214 15.91 -30.14 -5.18
N LEU A 215 14.70 -29.78 -5.64
CA LEU A 215 13.53 -30.66 -5.63
C LEU A 215 13.64 -31.84 -6.59
N ALA A 216 14.22 -31.62 -7.77
CA ALA A 216 14.47 -32.69 -8.74
C ALA A 216 15.48 -33.71 -8.18
N GLY A 217 16.54 -33.24 -7.50
CA GLY A 217 17.50 -34.09 -6.81
C GLY A 217 16.88 -34.90 -5.66
N ALA A 218 16.04 -34.28 -4.84
CA ALA A 218 15.35 -34.96 -3.74
C ALA A 218 14.38 -36.07 -4.23
N LYS A 219 13.70 -35.84 -5.37
CA LYS A 219 12.81 -36.84 -5.97
C LYS A 219 13.56 -38.06 -6.51
N LEU A 220 14.75 -37.85 -7.10
CA LEU A 220 15.60 -38.93 -7.59
C LEU A 220 16.13 -39.79 -6.43
N ALA A 221 16.61 -39.18 -5.35
CA ALA A 221 17.09 -39.89 -4.16
C ALA A 221 16.00 -40.73 -3.47
N ASN A 222 14.75 -40.28 -3.48
CA ASN A 222 13.61 -41.03 -2.92
C ASN A 222 13.08 -42.14 -3.84
N THR A 223 13.49 -42.18 -5.11
CA THR A 223 13.10 -43.25 -6.05
C THR A 223 14.10 -44.42 -6.03
N ASP A 224 15.32 -44.17 -5.55
CA ASP A 224 16.42 -45.14 -5.46
C ASP A 224 16.53 -45.83 -4.08
N ALA A 225 15.64 -45.51 -3.13
CA ALA A 225 15.58 -46.06 -1.76
C ALA A 225 14.37 -46.99 -1.57
#